data_AF-A0A9E4LGC4-F1
#
_entry.id   AF-A0A9E4LGC4-F1
#
_cell.length_a   1.000
_cell.length_b   1.000
_cell.length_c   1.000
_cell.angle_alpha   90.00
_cell.angle_beta   90.00
_cell.angle_gamma   90.00
#
_symmetry.space_group_name_H-M   'P 1'
#
loop_
_entity.id
_entity.type
_entity.pdbx_description
1 polymer ?
#
loop_
_entity_poly.entity_id
_entity_poly.type
_entity_poly.pdbx_seq_one_letter_code
_entity_poly.pdbx_strand_id
1 'polypeptide(L)'
;MRPAKKTPPEKPGDAPYGDAIEFPAELPITPRIGEIVELLKRHQVVIVAGETGSGKTTQLPKACLLAGLGARGGIVHTQPRRLAAR
;
A
#
# COMPACT_ATOMS: atom_id res chain seq x y z
N MET A 1 -18.95 11.44 20.10
CA MET A 1 -17.59 11.97 20.32
C MET A 1 -16.69 11.47 19.20
N ARG A 2 -16.27 12.33 18.26
CA ARG A 2 -15.35 11.92 17.16
C ARG A 2 -13.93 11.87 17.75
N PRO A 3 -13.16 10.78 17.57
CA PRO A 3 -11.77 10.77 18.01
C PRO A 3 -10.98 11.90 17.33
N ALA A 4 -10.02 12.48 18.07
CA ALA A 4 -9.17 13.56 17.58
C ALA A 4 -8.51 13.15 16.26
N LYS A 5 -8.70 13.97 15.22
CA LYS A 5 -8.03 13.79 13.92
C LYS A 5 -6.53 13.87 14.18
N LYS A 6 -5.80 12.76 14.10
CA LYS A 6 -4.32 12.81 14.04
C LYS A 6 -3.96 13.61 12.80
N THR A 7 -3.22 14.69 13.00
CA THR A 7 -2.65 15.48 11.91
C THR A 7 -1.77 14.53 11.11
N PRO A 8 -1.92 14.48 9.79
CA PRO A 8 -1.17 13.58 8.95
C PRO A 8 0.27 14.10 8.84
N PRO A 9 1.23 13.20 8.60
CA PRO A 9 2.59 13.61 8.31
C PRO A 9 2.63 14.59 7.13
N GLU A 10 3.27 15.75 7.33
CA GLU A 10 3.42 16.79 6.30
C GLU A 10 4.43 16.42 5.21
N LYS A 11 5.29 15.42 5.47
CA LYS A 11 6.32 14.95 4.52
C LYS A 11 6.12 13.47 4.17
N PRO A 12 6.43 13.06 2.92
CA PRO A 12 6.37 11.67 2.47
C PRO A 12 7.25 10.66 3.24
N GLY A 13 8.09 11.11 4.18
CA GLY A 13 8.92 10.27 5.05
C GLY A 13 8.48 10.21 6.51
N ASP A 14 7.54 11.04 6.96
CA ASP A 14 7.09 11.07 8.36
C ASP A 14 5.93 10.07 8.61
N ALA A 15 5.52 9.32 7.58
CA ALA A 15 4.58 8.23 7.74
C ALA A 15 5.24 7.13 8.58
N PRO A 16 4.56 6.56 9.59
CA PRO A 16 5.16 5.62 10.57
C PRO A 16 5.59 4.27 9.96
N TYR A 17 5.65 4.17 8.64
CA TYR A 17 5.94 2.97 7.88
C TYR A 17 7.13 3.14 6.91
N GLY A 18 7.69 4.35 6.74
CA GLY A 18 8.66 4.67 5.68
C GLY A 18 10.00 3.92 5.77
N ASP A 19 10.50 3.65 6.97
CA ASP A 19 11.85 3.10 7.17
C ASP A 19 11.89 1.56 7.23
N ALA A 20 10.75 0.87 7.18
CA ALA A 20 10.67 -0.58 7.44
C ALA A 20 9.94 -1.39 6.35
N ILE A 21 9.51 -0.78 5.25
CA ILE A 21 8.81 -1.51 4.18
C ILE A 21 9.82 -2.04 3.15
N GLU A 22 10.06 -3.34 3.21
CA GLU A 22 10.89 -4.06 2.24
C GLU A 22 10.05 -4.77 1.16
N PHE A 23 10.58 -4.77 -0.06
CA PHE A 23 10.04 -5.45 -1.22
C PHE A 23 11.05 -6.49 -1.74
N PRO A 24 10.69 -7.79 -1.79
CA PRO A 24 11.57 -8.83 -2.31
C PRO A 24 11.89 -8.59 -3.79
N ALA A 25 13.17 -8.54 -4.16
CA ALA A 25 13.62 -8.19 -5.51
C ALA A 25 13.18 -9.20 -6.59
N GLU A 26 12.93 -10.45 -6.20
CA GLU A 26 12.53 -11.55 -7.06
C GLU A 26 11.07 -11.49 -7.54
N LEU A 27 10.22 -10.67 -6.92
CA LEU A 27 8.81 -10.60 -7.30
C LEU A 27 8.60 -9.71 -8.54
N PRO A 28 7.80 -10.14 -9.53
CA PRO A 28 7.56 -9.37 -10.75
C PRO A 28 6.99 -7.95 -10.53
N ILE A 29 6.26 -7.73 -9.43
CA ILE A 29 5.69 -6.42 -9.07
C ILE A 29 6.73 -5.43 -8.52
N THR A 30 7.84 -5.91 -7.94
CA THR A 30 8.83 -5.09 -7.23
C THR A 30 9.42 -3.94 -8.06
N PRO A 31 9.89 -4.14 -9.32
CA PRO A 31 10.37 -3.04 -10.14
C PRO A 31 9.31 -1.99 -10.48
N ARG A 32 8.02 -2.29 -10.28
CA ARG A 32 6.88 -1.40 -10.56
C ARG A 32 6.37 -0.65 -9.34
N ILE A 33 6.90 -0.91 -8.14
CA ILE A 33 6.38 -0.30 -6.90
C ILE A 33 6.44 1.22 -6.92
N GLY A 34 7.52 1.82 -7.43
CA GLY A 34 7.63 3.28 -7.53
C GLY A 34 6.54 3.89 -8.42
N GLU A 35 6.29 3.29 -9.58
CA GLU A 35 5.22 3.70 -10.50
C GLU A 35 3.84 3.57 -9.83
N ILE A 36 3.58 2.45 -9.15
CA ILE A 36 2.32 2.21 -8.43
C ILE A 36 2.10 3.26 -7.34
N VAL A 37 3.12 3.57 -6.54
CA VAL A 37 3.04 4.58 -5.47
C VAL A 37 2.69 5.95 -6.04
N GLU A 38 3.31 6.35 -7.15
CA GLU A 38 3.00 7.62 -7.80
C GLU A 38 1.56 7.64 -8.36
N LEU A 39 1.09 6.53 -8.95
CA LEU A 39 -0.30 6.42 -9.41
C LEU A 39 -1.28 6.52 -8.23
N LEU A 40 -1.00 5.87 -7.10
CA LEU A 40 -1.83 5.92 -5.90
C LEU A 40 -1.93 7.32 -5.29
N LYS A 41 -0.88 8.14 -5.40
CA LYS A 41 -0.91 9.55 -4.95
C LYS A 41 -1.71 10.44 -5.89
N ARG A 42 -1.67 10.17 -7.19
CA ARG A 42 -2.26 11.04 -8.23
C ARG A 42 -3.72 10.70 -8.55
N HIS A 43 -4.11 9.45 -8.37
CA HIS A 43 -5.43 8.96 -8.78
C HIS A 43 -6.19 8.37 -7.60
N GLN A 44 -7.46 8.78 -7.47
CA GLN A 44 -8.35 8.24 -6.45
C GLN A 44 -8.62 6.73 -6.64
N VAL A 45 -8.57 6.25 -7.89
CA VAL A 45 -8.81 4.85 -8.25
C VAL A 45 -7.69 4.39 -9.18
N VAL A 46 -7.06 3.27 -8.86
CA VAL A 46 -6.03 2.62 -9.67
C VAL A 46 -6.41 1.16 -9.89
N ILE A 47 -6.37 0.71 -11.13
CA ILE A 47 -6.58 -0.70 -11.50
C ILE A 47 -5.20 -1.31 -11.75
N VAL A 48 -4.85 -2.35 -10.99
CA VAL A 48 -3.58 -3.07 -11.16
C VAL A 48 -3.85 -4.47 -11.69
N ALA A 49 -3.50 -4.71 -12.95
CA ALA A 49 -3.54 -6.02 -13.57
C ALA A 49 -2.17 -6.69 -13.54
N GLY A 50 -2.15 -8.02 -13.49
CA GLY A 50 -0.93 -8.81 -13.58
C GLY A 50 -1.23 -10.28 -13.38
N GLU A 51 -0.32 -11.16 -13.80
CA GLU A 51 -0.51 -12.61 -13.73
C GLU A 51 -0.55 -13.14 -12.29
N THR A 52 -1.10 -14.34 -12.10
CA THR A 52 -1.05 -15.05 -10.81
C THR A 52 0.42 -15.26 -10.41
N GLY A 53 0.75 -15.08 -9.13
CA GLY A 53 2.13 -15.19 -8.64
C GLY A 53 2.98 -13.92 -8.79
N SER A 54 2.46 -12.86 -9.41
CA SER A 54 3.21 -11.61 -9.59
C SER A 54 3.48 -10.82 -8.29
N GLY A 55 2.93 -11.24 -7.15
CA GLY A 55 3.08 -10.56 -5.86
C GLY A 55 2.07 -9.45 -5.56
N LYS A 56 1.01 -9.27 -6.37
CA LYS A 56 -0.01 -8.22 -6.15
C LYS A 56 -0.60 -8.23 -4.73
N THR A 57 -1.11 -9.38 -4.30
CA THR A 57 -1.76 -9.56 -3.00
C THR A 57 -0.83 -9.24 -1.83
N THR A 58 0.46 -9.57 -1.96
CA THR A 58 1.43 -9.42 -0.87
C THR A 58 2.14 -8.07 -0.85
N GLN A 59 2.27 -7.39 -2.00
CA GLN A 59 3.03 -6.13 -2.10
C GLN A 59 2.16 -4.88 -2.24
N LEU A 60 0.95 -4.95 -2.82
CA LEU A 60 0.10 -3.75 -2.97
C LEU A 60 -0.29 -3.10 -1.63
N PRO A 61 -0.63 -3.84 -0.56
CA PRO A 61 -0.89 -3.21 0.74
C PRO A 61 0.31 -2.43 1.29
N LYS A 62 1.53 -2.93 1.07
CA LYS A 62 2.78 -2.24 1.43
C LYS A 62 2.99 -0.97 0.60
N ALA A 63 2.75 -1.04 -0.71
CA ALA A 63 2.81 0.15 -1.58
C ALA A 63 1.82 1.23 -1.15
N CYS A 64 0.60 0.84 -0.72
CA CYS A 64 -0.38 1.78 -0.17
C CYS A 64 0.10 2.46 1.12
N LEU A 65 0.81 1.74 1.99
CA LEU A 65 1.43 2.33 3.19
C LEU A 65 2.53 3.32 2.80
N LEU A 66 3.39 2.96 1.85
CA LEU A 66 4.44 3.83 1.31
C LEU A 66 3.86 5.09 0.63
N ALA A 67 2.67 4.98 0.03
CA ALA A 67 1.92 6.11 -0.53
C ALA A 67 1.22 6.98 0.54
N GLY A 68 1.28 6.62 1.82
CA GLY A 68 0.67 7.37 2.93
C GLY A 68 -0.83 7.11 3.15
N LEU A 69 -1.44 6.14 2.45
CA LEU A 69 -2.89 5.88 2.50
C LEU A 69 -3.37 5.29 3.84
N GLY A 70 -2.46 4.86 4.72
CA GLY A 70 -2.74 4.40 6.08
C GLY A 70 -2.57 5.48 7.18
N ALA A 71 -2.12 6.69 6.84
CA ALA A 71 -1.72 7.67 7.87
C ALA A 71 -2.89 8.26 8.68
N ARG A 72 -4.10 8.30 8.11
CA ARG A 72 -5.32 8.84 8.77
C ARG A 72 -6.39 7.77 9.03
N GLY A 73 -6.05 6.49 8.97
CA GLY A 73 -7.02 5.40 9.06
C GLY A 73 -6.39 4.01 8.92
N GLY A 74 -7.08 3.10 8.24
CA GLY A 74 -6.58 1.75 7.97
C GLY A 74 -6.71 1.39 6.49
N ILE A 75 -5.82 0.51 6.03
CA ILE A 75 -5.91 -0.10 4.71
C ILE A 75 -6.67 -1.42 4.86
N VAL A 76 -7.79 -1.54 4.15
CA VAL A 76 -8.54 -2.80 4.10
C VAL A 76 -8.12 -3.56 2.86
N HIS A 77 -7.53 -4.72 3.08
CA HIS A 77 -7.21 -5.65 2.01
C HIS A 77 -8.21 -6.79 2.02
N THR A 78 -9.12 -6.81 1.05
CA THR A 78 -10.14 -7.86 0.96
C THR A 78 -9.59 -9.08 0.23
N GLN A 79 -9.98 -10.26 0.70
CA GLN A 79 -9.61 -11.53 0.10
C GLN A 79 -10.87 -12.36 -0.16
N PRO A 80 -11.05 -12.94 -1.36
CA PRO A 80 -12.27 -13.68 -1.70
C PRO A 80 -12.40 -14.99 -0.92
N ARG A 81 -11.29 -15.52 -0.39
CA ARG A 81 -11.25 -16.76 0.38
C ARG A 81 -10.69 -16.48 1.76
N ARG A 82 -11.37 -16.98 2.79
CA ARG A 82 -10.97 -16.82 4.20
C ARG A 82 -9.54 -17.28 4.49
N LEU A 83 -9.06 -18.34 3.82
CA LEU A 83 -7.71 -18.84 4.02
C LEU A 83 -6.63 -17.82 3.65
N ALA A 84 -6.85 -17.01 2.60
CA ALA A 84 -5.91 -15.97 2.17
C ALA A 84 -5.97 -14.70 3.04
N ALA A 85 -6.98 -14.59 3.90
CA ALA A 85 -7.20 -13.45 4.81
C ALA A 85 -6.69 -13.69 6.24
N ARG A 86 -6.18 -14.89 6.53
CA ARG A 86 -5.65 -15.28 7.84
C ARG A 86 -4.17 -15.00 7.96
#